data_AF-A0A6A6L8E1-F1
#
_entry.id   AF-A0A6A6L8E1-F1
#
_cell.length_a   1.000
_cell.length_b   1.000
_cell.length_c   1.000
_cell.angle_alpha   90.00
_cell.angle_beta   90.00
_cell.angle_gamma   90.00
#
_symmetry.space_group_name_H-M   'P 1'
#
loop_
_entity.id
_entity.type
_entity.pdbx_description
1 polymer ?
#
loop_
_entity_poly.entity_id
_entity_poly.type
_entity_poly.pdbx_seq_one_letter_code
_entity_poly.pdbx_strand_id
1 'polypeptide(L)'
;MPATARLMRMWKSMLRCHQKQFQAIMESKARSLKANTGLQRDSGLRATLELETELINWCTRFNNWIDTQKSYVELLNEWLLRCLLIEHEETPDGIAPFSPGRMGAPPIFVVCNDWCQAMFRISEKEVENAMLNFASSLHQLWERQDVEQRQKIKADYLTKDFEKRLKTLRMERGRIMPEQDALSDKAMSKVPSESGVSPLDDLKVDLDSMRKKLEEERSRHKEAAKLVHDAASGSLQAGLVPIFEALGNFTSEVLKAHEQVRLENAGGS
;
A
#
# COMPACT_ATOMS: atom_id res chain seq x y z
N MET A 1 36.47 22.95 -3.18
CA MET A 1 35.94 21.81 -2.41
C MET A 1 35.19 20.82 -3.31
N PRO A 2 35.70 19.59 -3.51
CA PRO A 2 35.08 18.58 -4.38
C PRO A 2 33.85 17.85 -3.80
N ALA A 3 33.72 17.79 -2.47
CA ALA A 3 32.72 16.96 -1.79
C ALA A 3 31.29 17.54 -1.86
N THR A 4 31.10 18.82 -1.53
CA THR A 4 29.81 19.52 -1.67
C THR A 4 29.36 19.56 -3.14
N ALA A 5 30.31 19.75 -4.07
CA ALA A 5 30.06 19.69 -5.51
C ALA A 5 29.65 18.29 -6.01
N ARG A 6 30.07 17.21 -5.33
CA ARG A 6 29.63 15.84 -5.63
C ARG A 6 28.22 15.58 -5.10
N LEU A 7 27.93 16.03 -3.88
CA LEU A 7 26.60 15.91 -3.27
C LEU A 7 25.54 16.68 -4.08
N MET A 8 25.83 17.92 -4.49
CA MET A 8 24.91 18.67 -5.36
C MET A 8 24.63 17.94 -6.68
N ARG A 9 25.64 17.28 -7.28
CA ARG A 9 25.44 16.48 -8.50
C ARG A 9 24.58 15.25 -8.26
N MET A 10 24.74 14.58 -7.12
CA MET A 10 23.90 13.45 -6.71
C MET A 10 22.44 13.91 -6.55
N TRP A 11 22.19 14.97 -5.78
CA TRP A 11 20.84 15.50 -5.55
C TRP A 11 20.17 16.00 -6.84
N LYS A 12 20.92 16.66 -7.74
CA LYS A 12 20.42 17.01 -9.09
C LYS A 12 19.98 15.78 -9.89
N SER A 13 20.75 14.70 -9.80
CA SER A 13 20.44 13.45 -10.51
C SER A 13 19.20 12.76 -9.90
N MET A 14 19.08 12.77 -8.58
CA MET A 14 17.93 12.23 -7.85
C MET A 14 16.65 13.02 -8.16
N LEU A 15 16.71 14.35 -8.18
CA LEU A 15 15.58 15.21 -8.53
C LEU A 15 15.05 14.88 -9.93
N ARG A 16 15.96 14.77 -10.90
CA ARG A 16 15.61 14.39 -12.26
C ARG A 16 14.99 12.99 -12.33
N CYS A 17 15.40 12.06 -11.47
CA CYS A 17 14.81 10.73 -11.39
C CYS A 17 13.36 10.81 -10.88
N HIS A 18 13.13 11.50 -9.76
CA HIS A 18 11.79 11.63 -9.19
C HIS A 18 10.82 12.39 -10.09
N GLN A 19 11.29 13.43 -10.80
CA GLN A 19 10.49 14.11 -11.82
C GLN A 19 10.06 13.16 -12.96
N LYS A 20 10.96 12.27 -13.41
CA LYS A 20 10.61 11.26 -14.41
C LYS A 20 9.64 10.22 -13.87
N GLN A 21 9.79 9.80 -12.61
CA GLN A 21 8.85 8.86 -11.96
C GLN A 21 7.46 9.48 -11.83
N PHE A 22 7.39 10.74 -11.39
CA PHE A 22 6.15 11.52 -11.31
C PHE A 22 5.48 11.65 -12.69
N GLN A 23 6.24 12.03 -13.72
CA GLN A 23 5.71 12.12 -15.07
C GLN A 23 5.20 10.77 -15.58
N ALA A 24 5.97 9.69 -15.34
CA ALA A 24 5.59 8.35 -15.77
C ALA A 24 4.28 7.86 -15.13
N ILE A 25 4.06 8.13 -13.84
CA ILE A 25 2.80 7.75 -13.17
C ILE A 25 1.63 8.61 -13.62
N MET A 26 1.85 9.90 -13.89
CA MET A 26 0.81 10.81 -14.39
C MET A 26 0.38 10.46 -15.81
N GLU A 27 1.33 10.09 -16.67
CA GLU A 27 1.07 9.65 -18.05
C GLU A 27 0.61 8.19 -18.13
N SER A 28 0.81 7.42 -17.06
CA SER A 28 0.24 6.08 -16.99
C SER A 28 -1.28 6.23 -17.06
N LYS A 29 -1.85 5.78 -18.18
CA LYS A 29 -3.29 5.53 -18.21
C LYS A 29 -3.55 4.62 -17.02
N ALA A 30 -4.59 4.91 -16.24
CA ALA A 30 -5.30 3.90 -15.48
C ALA A 30 -5.84 2.90 -16.51
N ARG A 31 -4.94 2.12 -17.15
CA ARG A 31 -5.29 0.87 -17.78
C ARG A 31 -5.89 0.18 -16.59
N SER A 32 -7.22 0.04 -16.62
CA SER A 32 -7.92 -0.89 -15.77
C SER A 32 -6.96 -2.07 -15.69
N LEU A 33 -6.46 -2.38 -14.50
CA LEU A 33 -5.99 -3.72 -14.25
C LEU A 33 -7.24 -4.54 -14.55
N LYS A 34 -7.43 -4.89 -15.82
CA LYS A 34 -8.18 -6.05 -16.25
C LYS A 34 -7.36 -7.12 -15.58
N ALA A 35 -7.70 -7.36 -14.31
CA ALA A 35 -7.43 -8.60 -13.66
C ALA A 35 -7.88 -9.59 -14.72
N ASN A 36 -6.93 -10.21 -15.41
CA ASN A 36 -7.21 -11.35 -16.25
C ASN A 36 -8.04 -12.22 -15.32
N THR A 37 -9.34 -12.34 -15.61
CA THR A 37 -10.28 -13.05 -14.75
C THR A 37 -9.96 -14.55 -14.69
N GLY A 38 -8.87 -14.98 -15.36
CA GLY A 38 -8.24 -16.29 -15.26
C GLY A 38 -6.91 -16.36 -14.49
N LEU A 39 -6.33 -15.25 -13.99
CA LEU A 39 -5.24 -15.32 -13.01
C LEU A 39 -5.88 -15.60 -11.64
N GLN A 40 -5.48 -16.68 -10.99
CA GLN A 40 -5.96 -17.10 -9.67
C GLN A 40 -6.11 -15.89 -8.73
N ARG A 41 -7.33 -15.57 -8.29
CA ARG A 41 -7.66 -14.36 -7.50
C ARG A 41 -6.83 -14.24 -6.21
N ASP A 42 -6.33 -15.37 -5.70
CA ASP A 42 -5.35 -15.46 -4.61
C ASP A 42 -4.03 -14.71 -4.89
N SER A 43 -3.62 -14.62 -6.16
CA SER A 43 -2.45 -13.84 -6.59
C SER A 43 -2.66 -12.32 -6.40
N GLY A 44 -3.91 -11.84 -6.46
CA GLY A 44 -4.25 -10.44 -6.26
C GLY A 44 -4.11 -10.01 -4.79
N LEU A 45 -4.65 -10.81 -3.85
CA LEU A 45 -4.47 -10.55 -2.41
C LEU A 45 -2.99 -10.52 -2.03
N ARG A 46 -2.23 -11.50 -2.52
CA ARG A 46 -0.80 -11.61 -2.24
C ARG A 46 -0.03 -10.42 -2.79
N ALA A 47 -0.33 -9.98 -4.03
CA ALA A 47 0.31 -8.81 -4.62
C ALA A 47 0.01 -7.51 -3.85
N THR A 48 -1.21 -7.33 -3.34
CA THR A 48 -1.55 -6.16 -2.49
C THR A 48 -0.72 -6.14 -1.22
N LEU A 49 -0.62 -7.27 -0.52
CA LEU A 49 0.14 -7.39 0.73
C LEU A 49 1.65 -7.25 0.52
N GLU A 50 2.18 -7.83 -0.56
CA GLU A 50 3.59 -7.68 -0.95
C GLU A 50 3.90 -6.21 -1.25
N LEU A 51 3.02 -5.50 -1.96
CA LEU A 51 3.20 -4.07 -2.23
C LEU A 51 3.15 -3.20 -0.97
N GLU A 52 2.22 -3.48 -0.04
CA GLU A 52 2.16 -2.83 1.27
C GLU A 52 3.47 -3.01 2.04
N THR A 53 3.97 -4.25 2.10
CA THR A 53 5.23 -4.59 2.78
C THR A 53 6.41 -3.84 2.17
N GLU A 54 6.51 -3.82 0.83
CA GLU A 54 7.58 -3.10 0.14
C GLU A 54 7.50 -1.58 0.33
N LEU A 55 6.31 -1.00 0.45
CA LEU A 55 6.16 0.43 0.77
C LEU A 55 6.64 0.76 2.19
N ILE A 56 6.30 -0.07 3.16
CA ILE A 56 6.77 0.09 4.54
C ILE A 56 8.30 -0.03 4.58
N ASN A 57 8.84 -1.05 3.92
CA ASN A 57 10.29 -1.24 3.80
C ASN A 57 10.95 -0.05 3.13
N TRP A 58 10.39 0.46 2.03
CA TRP A 58 10.91 1.63 1.33
C TRP A 58 10.92 2.87 2.24
N CYS A 59 9.83 3.12 2.97
CA CYS A 59 9.73 4.21 3.93
C CYS A 59 10.81 4.12 5.02
N THR A 60 10.97 2.95 5.65
CA THR A 60 12.02 2.72 6.65
C THR A 60 13.41 2.95 6.07
N ARG A 61 13.69 2.45 4.86
CA ARG A 61 15.00 2.61 4.21
C ARG A 61 15.28 4.07 3.86
N PHE A 62 14.27 4.80 3.40
CA PHE A 62 14.37 6.21 3.10
C PHE A 62 14.70 7.02 4.36
N ASN A 63 13.93 6.84 5.45
CA ASN A 63 14.17 7.53 6.72
C ASN A 63 15.56 7.21 7.27
N ASN A 64 15.94 5.94 7.33
CA ASN A 64 17.28 5.54 7.78
C ASN A 64 18.40 6.19 6.95
N TRP A 65 18.21 6.33 5.64
CA TRP A 65 19.18 6.98 4.76
C TRP A 65 19.28 8.49 5.01
N ILE A 66 18.17 9.17 5.29
CA ILE A 66 18.17 10.59 5.67
C ILE A 66 18.79 10.79 7.05
N ASP A 67 18.40 9.97 8.04
CA ASP A 67 18.95 10.02 9.39
C ASP A 67 20.45 9.79 9.40
N THR A 68 20.92 8.80 8.63
CA THR A 68 22.37 8.53 8.50
C THR A 68 23.11 9.74 7.94
N GLN A 69 22.54 10.45 6.96
CA GLN A 69 23.15 11.67 6.43
C GLN A 69 23.13 12.81 7.45
N LYS A 70 22.02 13.02 8.16
CA LYS A 70 21.90 14.04 9.21
C LYS A 70 22.92 13.80 10.32
N SER A 71 22.98 12.57 10.85
CA SER A 71 23.94 12.17 11.88
C SER A 71 25.39 12.29 11.41
N TYR A 72 25.69 11.95 10.16
CA TYR A 72 27.05 12.13 9.63
C TYR A 72 27.48 13.60 9.64
N VAL A 73 26.61 14.51 9.17
CA VAL A 73 26.92 15.93 9.12
C VAL A 73 26.99 16.54 10.53
N GLU A 74 26.10 16.11 11.43
CA GLU A 74 26.10 16.49 12.84
C GLU A 74 27.41 16.11 13.53
N LEU A 75 27.80 14.83 13.45
CA LEU A 75 29.04 14.32 14.05
C LEU A 75 30.28 15.01 13.47
N LEU A 76 30.31 15.26 12.16
CA LEU A 76 31.39 15.99 11.52
C LEU A 76 31.49 17.43 12.05
N ASN A 77 30.34 18.11 12.19
CA ASN A 77 30.27 19.47 12.70
C ASN A 77 30.71 19.54 14.17
N GLU A 78 30.23 18.63 15.02
CA GLU A 78 30.65 18.53 16.42
C GLU A 78 32.15 18.22 16.57
N TRP A 79 32.66 17.29 15.77
CA TRP A 79 34.08 16.95 15.78
C TRP A 79 34.94 18.15 15.42
N LEU A 80 34.58 18.88 14.35
CA LEU A 80 35.28 20.11 13.98
C LEU A 80 35.24 21.12 15.13
N LEU A 81 34.05 21.41 15.68
CA LEU A 81 33.91 22.37 16.78
C LEU A 81 34.81 22.05 17.99
N ARG A 82 35.04 20.77 18.29
CA ARG A 82 35.97 20.33 19.35
C ARG A 82 37.45 20.57 19.00
N CYS A 83 37.80 20.64 17.72
CA CYS A 83 39.16 21.00 17.28
C CYS A 83 39.47 22.49 17.43
N LEU A 84 38.45 23.35 17.62
CA LEU A 84 38.68 24.72 18.04
C LEU A 84 38.98 24.69 19.54
N LEU A 85 40.19 25.09 19.91
CA LEU A 85 40.49 25.54 21.27
C LEU A 85 39.73 26.86 21.47
N ILE A 86 38.41 26.79 21.71
CA ILE A 86 37.61 27.96 22.04
C ILE A 86 37.97 28.34 23.47
N GLU A 87 38.93 29.26 23.65
CA GLU A 87 38.88 30.12 24.82
C GLU A 87 37.65 31.01 24.63
N HIS A 88 36.58 30.72 25.37
CA HIS A 88 35.39 31.53 25.36
C HIS A 88 35.79 32.94 25.80
N GLU A 89 35.71 33.92 24.89
CA GLU A 89 35.89 35.31 25.23
C GLU A 89 34.70 35.73 26.11
N GLU A 90 34.89 35.72 27.42
CA GLU A 90 33.92 36.23 28.38
C GLU A 90 33.89 37.75 28.28
N THR A 91 32.80 38.27 27.72
CA THR A 91 32.51 39.70 27.73
C THR A 91 31.67 40.04 28.97
N PRO A 92 31.61 41.32 29.40
CA PRO A 92 30.73 41.73 30.50
C PRO A 92 29.25 41.35 30.31
N ASP A 93 28.84 41.11 29.07
CA ASP A 93 27.50 40.72 28.65
C ASP A 93 27.30 39.18 28.51
N GLY A 94 28.34 38.39 28.80
CA GLY A 94 28.34 36.92 28.73
C GLY A 94 29.29 36.34 27.67
N ILE A 95 29.12 35.04 27.38
CA ILE A 95 29.89 34.33 26.34
C ILE A 95 29.57 34.92 24.97
N ALA A 96 30.58 35.39 24.24
CA ALA A 96 30.41 35.90 22.89
C ALA A 96 29.84 34.82 21.93
N PRO A 97 28.84 35.15 21.08
CA PRO A 97 28.29 34.22 20.11
C PRO A 97 29.31 33.83 19.02
N PHE A 98 29.15 32.63 18.47
CA PHE A 98 30.07 32.06 17.47
C PHE A 98 30.24 32.98 16.25
N SER A 99 31.42 33.59 16.11
CA SER A 99 31.81 34.39 14.94
C SER A 99 33.06 33.79 14.28
N PRO A 100 32.92 33.10 13.13
CA PRO A 100 34.02 32.39 12.48
C PRO A 100 35.24 33.27 12.18
N GLY A 101 35.00 34.49 11.69
CA GLY A 101 36.06 35.46 11.38
C GLY A 101 36.71 36.08 12.62
N ARG A 102 36.01 36.12 13.77
CA ARG A 102 36.56 36.65 15.03
C ARG A 102 37.42 35.62 15.77
N MET A 103 37.13 34.32 15.58
CA MET A 103 37.85 33.20 16.22
C MET A 103 38.97 32.59 15.35
N GLY A 104 39.28 33.16 14.19
CA GLY A 104 40.29 32.60 13.27
C GLY A 104 39.94 31.19 12.77
N ALA A 105 38.67 30.79 12.84
CA ALA A 105 38.24 29.45 12.49
C ALA A 105 38.43 29.23 10.97
N PRO A 106 39.11 28.15 10.55
CA PRO A 106 39.28 27.86 9.13
C PRO A 106 37.93 27.82 8.38
N PRO A 107 37.88 28.24 7.09
CA PRO A 107 36.61 28.33 6.33
C PRO A 107 35.76 27.05 6.30
N ILE A 108 36.40 25.88 6.46
CA ILE A 108 35.71 24.57 6.57
C ILE A 108 34.70 24.52 7.72
N PHE A 109 34.91 25.26 8.80
CA PHE A 109 34.00 25.34 9.95
C PHE A 109 32.67 26.00 9.57
N VAL A 110 32.73 27.10 8.82
CA VAL A 110 31.54 27.79 8.32
C VAL A 110 30.76 26.89 7.39
N VAL A 111 31.48 26.24 6.45
CA VAL A 111 30.88 25.30 5.49
C VAL A 111 30.17 24.15 6.20
N CYS A 112 30.81 23.50 7.18
CA CYS A 112 30.23 22.36 7.89
C CYS A 112 29.06 22.76 8.80
N ASN A 113 29.16 23.90 9.49
CA ASN A 113 28.06 24.41 10.30
C ASN A 113 26.84 24.78 9.43
N ASP A 114 27.06 25.50 8.31
CA ASP A 114 25.99 25.86 7.39
C ASP A 114 25.35 24.61 6.76
N TRP A 115 26.17 23.61 6.39
CA TRP A 115 25.68 22.35 5.87
C TRP A 115 24.85 21.58 6.90
N CYS A 116 25.29 21.56 8.17
CA CYS A 116 24.54 20.96 9.26
C CYS A 116 23.17 21.66 9.41
N GLN A 117 23.17 22.99 9.57
CA GLN A 117 21.92 23.74 9.69
C GLN A 117 21.00 23.56 8.48
N ALA A 118 21.55 23.53 7.27
CA ALA A 118 20.80 23.28 6.04
C ALA A 118 20.10 21.91 6.06
N MET A 119 20.79 20.85 6.49
CA MET A 119 20.22 19.49 6.57
C MET A 119 19.11 19.37 7.61
N PHE A 120 19.24 20.01 8.77
CA PHE A 120 18.24 19.93 9.85
C PHE A 120 17.00 20.81 9.61
N ARG A 121 17.06 21.80 8.71
CA ARG A 121 15.88 22.59 8.31
C ARG A 121 14.89 21.82 7.45
N ILE A 122 15.35 20.77 6.79
CA ILE A 122 14.53 20.01 5.84
C ILE A 122 13.88 18.84 6.56
N SER A 123 12.57 18.72 6.36
CA SER A 123 11.77 17.63 6.90
C SER A 123 11.50 16.58 5.84
N GLU A 124 11.78 15.33 6.16
CA GLU A 124 11.44 14.14 5.37
C GLU A 124 10.00 13.64 5.62
N LYS A 125 9.25 14.30 6.52
CA LYS A 125 7.94 13.84 7.00
C LYS A 125 6.86 13.79 5.93
N GLU A 126 6.88 14.67 4.94
CA GLU A 126 5.89 14.62 3.86
C GLU A 126 6.03 13.35 3.02
N VAL A 127 7.27 12.93 2.75
CA VAL A 127 7.57 11.68 2.03
C VAL A 127 7.15 10.47 2.87
N GLU A 128 7.53 10.44 4.16
CA GLU A 128 7.14 9.39 5.10
C GLU A 128 5.61 9.24 5.14
N ASN A 129 4.89 10.34 5.34
CA ASN A 129 3.43 10.34 5.42
C ASN A 129 2.79 9.86 4.12
N ALA A 130 3.28 10.30 2.96
CA ALA A 130 2.76 9.85 1.67
C ALA A 130 2.91 8.33 1.49
N MET A 131 4.06 7.76 1.87
CA MET A 131 4.30 6.32 1.80
C MET A 131 3.40 5.54 2.77
N LEU A 132 3.28 5.99 4.02
CA LEU A 132 2.45 5.34 5.04
C LEU A 132 0.95 5.42 4.71
N ASN A 133 0.48 6.54 4.17
CA ASN A 133 -0.91 6.69 3.72
C ASN A 133 -1.23 5.73 2.57
N PHE A 134 -0.29 5.53 1.64
CA PHE A 134 -0.48 4.56 0.58
C PHE A 134 -0.49 3.12 1.12
N ALA A 135 0.43 2.77 2.03
CA ALA A 135 0.44 1.48 2.70
C ALA A 135 -0.90 1.21 3.42
N SER A 136 -1.43 2.19 4.16
CA SER A 136 -2.74 2.09 4.81
C SER A 136 -3.89 1.88 3.82
N SER A 137 -3.83 2.56 2.66
CA SER A 137 -4.84 2.40 1.60
C SER A 137 -4.79 1.00 0.99
N LEU A 138 -3.60 0.40 0.83
CA LEU A 138 -3.43 -0.98 0.39
C LEU A 138 -3.91 -1.99 1.43
N HIS A 139 -3.67 -1.72 2.71
CA HIS A 139 -4.19 -2.55 3.80
C HIS A 139 -5.72 -2.63 3.75
N GLN A 140 -6.40 -1.48 3.61
CA GLN A 140 -7.86 -1.42 3.46
C GLN A 140 -8.34 -2.14 2.18
N LEU A 141 -7.57 -2.06 1.09
CA LEU A 141 -7.88 -2.80 -0.13
C LEU A 141 -7.77 -4.31 0.10
N TRP A 142 -6.73 -4.75 0.81
CA TRP A 142 -6.53 -6.15 1.17
C TRP A 142 -7.67 -6.68 2.05
N GLU A 143 -8.13 -5.92 3.06
CA GLU A 143 -9.28 -6.32 3.89
C GLU A 143 -10.54 -6.53 3.04
N ARG A 144 -10.80 -5.64 2.07
CA ARG A 144 -11.93 -5.79 1.14
C ARG A 144 -11.77 -7.01 0.23
N GLN A 145 -10.55 -7.27 -0.25
CA GLN A 145 -10.23 -8.45 -1.04
C GLN A 145 -10.43 -9.75 -0.23
N ASP A 146 -10.04 -9.80 1.05
CA ASP A 146 -10.25 -10.95 1.93
C ASP A 146 -11.74 -11.22 2.16
N VAL A 147 -12.54 -10.18 2.42
CA VAL A 147 -14.00 -10.32 2.56
C VAL A 147 -14.64 -10.86 1.28
N GLU A 148 -14.26 -10.32 0.12
CA GLU A 148 -14.75 -10.77 -1.19
C GLU A 148 -14.41 -12.25 -1.46
N GLN A 149 -13.19 -12.65 -1.12
CA GLN A 149 -12.72 -14.02 -1.27
C GLN A 149 -13.46 -14.99 -0.33
N ARG A 150 -13.73 -14.60 0.92
CA ARG A 150 -14.54 -15.40 1.85
C ARG A 150 -15.98 -15.59 1.33
N GLN A 151 -16.59 -14.53 0.79
CA GLN A 151 -17.92 -14.61 0.18
C GLN A 151 -17.92 -15.53 -1.04
N LYS A 152 -16.87 -15.50 -1.86
CA LYS A 152 -16.68 -16.41 -2.98
C LYS A 152 -16.66 -17.87 -2.54
N ILE A 153 -15.81 -18.21 -1.57
CA ILE A 153 -15.69 -19.58 -1.03
C ILE A 153 -17.05 -20.07 -0.53
N LYS A 154 -17.81 -19.19 0.16
CA LYS A 154 -19.16 -19.49 0.63
C LYS A 154 -20.16 -19.74 -0.51
N ALA A 155 -20.14 -18.91 -1.55
CA ALA A 155 -20.98 -19.08 -2.73
C ALA A 155 -20.64 -20.37 -3.51
N ASP A 156 -19.36 -20.70 -3.63
CA ASP A 156 -18.88 -21.93 -4.28
C ASP A 156 -19.29 -23.17 -3.49
N TYR A 157 -19.18 -23.13 -2.15
CA TYR A 157 -19.64 -24.20 -1.28
C TYR A 157 -21.15 -24.45 -1.43
N LEU A 158 -21.95 -23.38 -1.36
CA LEU A 158 -23.41 -23.48 -1.52
C LEU A 158 -23.81 -23.96 -2.91
N THR A 159 -23.07 -23.55 -3.96
CA THR A 159 -23.28 -24.06 -5.32
C THR A 159 -23.07 -25.56 -5.38
N LYS A 160 -21.94 -26.05 -4.84
CA LYS A 160 -21.62 -27.49 -4.81
C LYS A 160 -22.62 -28.30 -3.98
N ASP A 161 -23.05 -27.79 -2.82
CA ASP A 161 -24.05 -28.47 -1.99
C ASP A 161 -25.42 -28.53 -2.69
N PHE A 162 -25.84 -27.43 -3.30
CA PHE A 162 -27.08 -27.36 -4.08
C PHE A 162 -27.05 -28.34 -5.27
N GLU A 163 -25.95 -28.38 -6.04
CA GLU A 163 -25.78 -29.33 -7.14
C GLU A 163 -25.83 -30.79 -6.69
N LYS A 164 -25.21 -31.10 -5.54
CA LYS A 164 -25.22 -32.43 -4.95
C LYS A 164 -26.64 -32.86 -4.57
N ARG A 165 -27.39 -32.01 -3.86
CA ARG A 165 -28.79 -32.32 -3.48
C ARG A 165 -29.72 -32.41 -4.68
N LEU A 166 -29.54 -31.53 -5.67
CA LEU A 166 -30.30 -31.59 -6.93
C LEU A 166 -30.05 -32.91 -7.68
N LYS A 167 -28.80 -33.41 -7.67
CA LYS A 167 -28.45 -34.70 -8.25
C LYS A 167 -29.10 -35.87 -7.51
N THR A 168 -29.09 -35.86 -6.17
CA THR A 168 -29.76 -36.87 -5.34
C THR A 168 -31.25 -36.94 -5.66
N LEU A 169 -31.93 -35.79 -5.69
CA LEU A 169 -33.36 -35.71 -6.03
C LEU A 169 -33.69 -36.24 -7.42
N ARG A 170 -32.86 -35.93 -8.42
CA ARG A 170 -33.04 -36.47 -9.78
C ARG A 170 -32.93 -37.99 -9.80
N MET A 171 -32.01 -38.56 -9.01
CA MET A 171 -31.87 -40.02 -8.89
C MET A 171 -33.06 -40.65 -8.15
N GLU A 172 -33.55 -40.04 -7.07
CA GLU A 172 -34.74 -40.48 -6.33
C GLU A 172 -35.99 -40.50 -7.23
N ARG A 173 -36.23 -39.42 -7.97
CA ARG A 173 -37.36 -39.30 -8.90
C ARG A 173 -37.32 -40.35 -10.02
N GLY A 174 -36.12 -40.64 -10.53
CA GLY A 174 -35.90 -41.68 -11.53
C GLY A 174 -36.15 -43.11 -11.02
N ARG A 175 -36.09 -43.34 -9.70
CA ARG A 175 -36.42 -44.63 -9.07
C ARG A 175 -37.91 -44.82 -8.82
N ILE A 176 -38.65 -43.74 -8.58
CA ILE A 176 -40.08 -43.77 -8.26
C ILE A 176 -40.95 -43.89 -9.54
N MET A 177 -40.50 -43.34 -10.67
CA MET A 177 -41.20 -43.50 -11.96
C MET A 177 -41.41 -44.96 -12.42
N PRO A 178 -40.42 -45.87 -12.36
CA PRO A 178 -40.63 -47.27 -12.77
C PRO A 178 -41.46 -48.10 -11.79
N GLU A 179 -41.62 -47.69 -10.53
CA GLU A 179 -42.45 -48.42 -9.54
C GLU A 179 -43.95 -48.15 -9.71
N GLN A 180 -44.36 -46.97 -10.20
CA GLN A 180 -45.77 -46.67 -10.44
C GLN A 180 -46.33 -47.39 -11.68
N ASP A 181 -45.50 -47.63 -12.70
CA ASP A 181 -45.89 -48.42 -13.88
C ASP A 181 -46.04 -49.92 -13.57
N ALA A 182 -45.47 -50.41 -12.47
CA ALA A 182 -45.51 -51.83 -12.08
C ALA A 182 -46.67 -52.20 -11.13
N LEU A 183 -47.40 -51.24 -10.56
CA LEU A 183 -48.43 -51.47 -9.52
C LEU A 183 -49.86 -51.11 -9.95
N SER A 184 -50.10 -50.84 -11.24
CA SER A 184 -51.44 -50.49 -11.75
C SER A 184 -52.46 -51.64 -11.80
N ASP A 185 -52.09 -52.86 -11.39
CA ASP A 185 -53.00 -54.02 -11.34
C ASP A 185 -53.22 -54.53 -9.89
N LYS A 186 -53.79 -53.70 -9.00
CA LYS A 186 -54.72 -54.24 -7.98
C LYS A 186 -55.53 -53.17 -7.26
N ALA A 187 -56.83 -53.41 -7.27
CA ALA A 187 -57.88 -52.55 -6.75
C ALA A 187 -57.86 -52.36 -5.22
N MET A 188 -58.33 -51.15 -4.83
CA MET A 188 -59.16 -50.82 -3.67
C MET A 188 -58.71 -51.28 -2.26
N SER A 189 -58.14 -50.35 -1.49
CA SER A 189 -58.37 -50.28 -0.05
C SER A 189 -58.17 -48.85 0.45
N LYS A 190 -59.26 -48.23 0.91
CA LYS A 190 -59.28 -46.91 1.55
C LYS A 190 -58.84 -47.06 3.01
N VAL A 191 -57.72 -46.43 3.38
CA VAL A 191 -57.48 -45.94 4.74
C VAL A 191 -56.95 -44.51 4.60
N PRO A 192 -57.52 -43.51 5.29
CA PRO A 192 -56.97 -42.16 5.28
C PRO A 192 -55.74 -42.13 6.17
N SER A 193 -54.55 -42.12 5.55
CA SER A 193 -53.30 -41.97 6.28
C SER A 193 -53.11 -40.49 6.62
N GLU A 194 -53.30 -40.15 7.89
CA GLU A 194 -52.95 -38.85 8.47
C GLU A 194 -51.43 -38.66 8.46
N SER A 195 -50.94 -37.91 7.47
CA SER A 195 -49.82 -36.97 7.53
C SER A 195 -49.44 -36.64 6.09
N GLY A 196 -50.13 -35.64 5.53
CA GLY A 196 -50.21 -35.37 4.10
C GLY A 196 -49.03 -34.62 3.49
N VAL A 197 -47.78 -34.95 3.84
CA VAL A 197 -46.60 -34.41 3.16
C VAL A 197 -45.72 -35.55 2.68
N SER A 198 -45.54 -35.64 1.36
CA SER A 198 -44.61 -36.60 0.76
C SER A 198 -43.17 -36.20 1.13
N PRO A 199 -42.26 -37.14 1.43
CA PRO A 199 -40.83 -36.85 1.60
C PRO A 199 -40.21 -36.09 0.41
N LEU A 200 -40.82 -36.19 -0.78
CA LEU A 200 -40.44 -35.43 -1.97
C LEU A 200 -40.82 -33.95 -1.89
N ASP A 201 -41.93 -33.62 -1.22
CA ASP A 201 -42.40 -32.24 -1.06
C ASP A 201 -41.53 -31.48 -0.05
N ASP A 202 -41.17 -32.11 1.08
CA ASP A 202 -40.23 -31.54 2.06
C ASP A 202 -38.85 -31.25 1.43
N LEU A 203 -38.35 -32.19 0.64
CA LEU A 203 -37.05 -32.07 -0.03
C LEU A 203 -37.07 -30.99 -1.13
N LYS A 204 -38.24 -30.73 -1.73
CA LYS A 204 -38.44 -29.64 -2.70
C LYS A 204 -38.42 -28.27 -2.00
N VAL A 205 -39.07 -28.15 -0.85
CA VAL A 205 -39.04 -26.91 -0.03
C VAL A 205 -37.61 -26.58 0.42
N ASP A 206 -36.85 -27.58 0.85
CA ASP A 206 -35.43 -27.42 1.21
C ASP A 206 -34.57 -26.95 0.02
N LEU A 207 -34.78 -27.53 -1.17
CA LEU A 207 -34.10 -27.06 -2.39
C LEU A 207 -34.43 -25.61 -2.74
N ASP A 208 -35.69 -25.21 -2.64
CA ASP A 208 -36.10 -23.83 -2.96
C ASP A 208 -35.51 -22.83 -1.96
N SER A 209 -35.46 -23.21 -0.67
CA SER A 209 -34.76 -22.46 0.38
C SER A 209 -33.26 -22.32 0.08
N MET A 210 -32.59 -23.42 -0.30
CA MET A 210 -31.18 -23.40 -0.67
C MET A 210 -30.89 -22.59 -1.92
N ARG A 211 -31.76 -22.68 -2.94
CA ARG A 211 -31.66 -21.86 -4.16
C ARG A 211 -31.72 -20.37 -3.81
N LYS A 212 -32.69 -19.97 -2.97
CA LYS A 212 -32.82 -18.58 -2.52
C LYS A 212 -31.56 -18.11 -1.80
N LYS A 213 -31.04 -18.91 -0.87
CA LYS A 213 -29.80 -18.61 -0.13
C LYS A 213 -28.58 -18.50 -1.04
N LEU A 214 -28.48 -19.36 -2.05
CA LEU A 214 -27.40 -19.31 -3.04
C LEU A 214 -27.45 -18.03 -3.86
N GLU A 215 -28.63 -17.61 -4.30
CA GLU A 215 -28.81 -16.37 -5.07
C GLU A 215 -28.42 -15.14 -4.25
N GLU A 216 -28.85 -15.08 -2.99
CA GLU A 216 -28.48 -13.99 -2.06
C GLU A 216 -26.96 -13.91 -1.83
N GLU A 217 -26.28 -15.05 -1.67
CA GLU A 217 -24.83 -15.10 -1.50
C GLU A 217 -24.07 -14.72 -2.79
N ARG A 218 -24.56 -15.15 -3.95
CA ARG A 218 -23.99 -14.76 -5.26
C ARG A 218 -24.15 -13.27 -5.52
N SER A 219 -25.30 -12.70 -5.15
CA SER A 219 -25.52 -11.26 -5.22
C SER A 219 -24.52 -10.51 -4.34
N ARG A 220 -24.32 -10.96 -3.09
CA ARG A 220 -23.34 -10.36 -2.18
C ARG A 220 -21.91 -10.43 -2.71
N HIS A 221 -21.49 -11.61 -3.19
CA HIS A 221 -20.17 -11.78 -3.80
C HIS A 221 -19.96 -10.84 -4.99
N LYS A 222 -20.98 -10.70 -5.86
CA LYS A 222 -20.91 -9.81 -7.04
C LYS A 222 -20.74 -8.35 -6.65
N GLU A 223 -21.47 -7.87 -5.63
CA GLU A 223 -21.32 -6.52 -5.11
C GLU A 223 -19.93 -6.30 -4.49
N ALA A 224 -19.43 -7.23 -3.68
CA ALA A 224 -18.09 -7.14 -3.09
C ALA A 224 -16.99 -7.14 -4.16
N ALA A 225 -17.11 -7.99 -5.20
CA ALA A 225 -16.18 -8.02 -6.32
C ALA A 225 -16.14 -6.70 -7.09
N LYS A 226 -17.28 -6.06 -7.27
CA LYS A 226 -17.36 -4.73 -7.89
C LYS A 226 -16.66 -3.67 -7.03
N LEU A 227 -16.94 -3.63 -5.73
CA LEU A 227 -16.30 -2.68 -4.81
C LEU A 227 -14.78 -2.86 -4.75
N VAL A 228 -14.29 -4.10 -4.73
CA VAL A 228 -12.86 -4.40 -4.78
C VAL A 228 -12.24 -3.96 -6.10
N HIS A 229 -12.89 -4.26 -7.23
CA HIS A 229 -12.41 -3.85 -8.54
C HIS A 229 -12.32 -2.33 -8.66
N ASP A 230 -13.36 -1.62 -8.23
CA ASP A 230 -13.41 -0.15 -8.28
C ASP A 230 -12.35 0.47 -7.37
N ALA A 231 -12.12 -0.09 -6.17
CA ALA A 231 -11.07 0.35 -5.26
C ALA A 231 -9.65 0.06 -5.79
N ALA A 232 -9.45 -1.08 -6.45
CA ALA A 232 -8.16 -1.44 -7.04
C ALA A 232 -7.86 -0.66 -8.33
N SER A 233 -8.90 -0.28 -9.09
CA SER A 233 -8.80 0.43 -10.36
C SER A 233 -8.43 1.90 -10.14
N GLY A 234 -7.18 2.14 -9.79
CA GLY A 234 -6.64 3.48 -9.58
C GLY A 234 -5.86 3.64 -8.27
N SER A 235 -5.89 2.64 -7.38
CA SER A 235 -5.16 2.67 -6.10
C SER A 235 -3.67 2.96 -6.29
N LEU A 236 -3.05 2.37 -7.33
CA LEU A 236 -1.63 2.57 -7.61
C LEU A 236 -1.31 4.03 -8.00
N GLN A 237 -2.11 4.64 -8.86
CA GLN A 237 -1.90 6.03 -9.26
C GLN A 237 -2.20 6.98 -8.10
N ALA A 238 -3.34 6.77 -7.42
CA ALA A 238 -3.74 7.56 -6.26
C ALA A 238 -2.71 7.51 -5.12
N GLY A 239 -2.03 6.37 -4.95
CA GLY A 239 -1.00 6.18 -3.94
C GLY A 239 0.40 6.67 -4.32
N LEU A 240 0.85 6.41 -5.56
CA LEU A 240 2.20 6.76 -6.00
C LEU A 240 2.38 8.24 -6.38
N VAL A 241 1.33 8.91 -6.87
CA VAL A 241 1.41 10.32 -7.27
C VAL A 241 1.86 11.21 -6.10
N PRO A 242 1.23 11.16 -4.90
CA PRO A 242 1.68 11.94 -3.75
C PRO A 242 3.11 11.61 -3.31
N ILE A 243 3.52 10.34 -3.41
CA ILE A 243 4.87 9.92 -3.02
C ILE A 243 5.92 10.54 -3.93
N PHE A 244 5.74 10.46 -5.25
CA PHE A 244 6.72 11.01 -6.19
C PHE A 244 6.73 12.54 -6.19
N GLU A 245 5.59 13.19 -5.93
CA GLU A 245 5.52 14.63 -5.70
C GLU A 245 6.33 15.02 -4.45
N ALA A 246 6.08 14.36 -3.31
CA ALA A 246 6.79 14.61 -2.06
C ALA A 246 8.31 14.36 -2.20
N LEU A 247 8.72 13.27 -2.87
CA LEU A 247 10.13 12.99 -3.15
C LEU A 247 10.78 14.06 -4.03
N GLY A 248 10.05 14.55 -5.03
CA GLY A 248 10.50 15.66 -5.88
C GLY A 248 10.70 16.94 -5.09
N ASN A 249 9.72 17.31 -4.26
CA ASN A 249 9.78 18.49 -3.40
C ASN A 249 10.92 18.40 -2.40
N PHE A 250 10.99 17.32 -1.63
CA PHE A 250 12.07 17.04 -0.68
C PHE A 250 13.43 17.17 -1.35
N THR A 251 13.63 16.50 -2.51
CA THR A 251 14.92 16.54 -3.21
C THR A 251 15.27 17.94 -3.72
N SER A 252 14.27 18.71 -4.16
CA SER A 252 14.42 20.10 -4.58
C SER A 252 14.86 20.99 -3.42
N GLU A 253 14.25 20.83 -2.25
CA GLU A 253 14.62 21.55 -1.02
C GLU A 253 16.04 21.20 -0.58
N VAL A 254 16.39 19.92 -0.56
CA VAL A 254 17.75 19.47 -0.23
C VAL A 254 18.76 20.07 -1.19
N LEU A 255 18.47 20.07 -2.48
CA LEU A 255 19.37 20.67 -3.46
C LEU A 255 19.56 22.17 -3.22
N LYS A 256 18.48 22.92 -3.00
CA LYS A 256 18.55 24.36 -2.71
C LYS A 256 19.35 24.65 -1.44
N ALA A 257 19.16 23.84 -0.40
CA ALA A 257 19.87 24.00 0.86
C ALA A 257 21.38 23.75 0.69
N HIS A 258 21.77 22.77 -0.15
CA HIS A 258 23.19 22.56 -0.50
C HIS A 258 23.78 23.69 -1.35
N GLU A 259 22.99 24.32 -2.22
CA GLU A 259 23.42 25.48 -3.03
C GLU A 259 23.61 26.76 -2.18
N GLN A 260 22.93 26.85 -1.03
CA GLN A 260 23.04 27.95 -0.07
C GLN A 260 24.22 27.83 0.90
N VAL A 261 24.87 26.65 0.99
CA VAL A 261 26.06 26.47 1.82
C VAL A 261 27.16 27.38 1.27
N ARG A 262 27.64 28.30 2.12
CA ARG A 262 28.68 29.27 1.73
C ARG A 262 29.98 28.54 1.44
N LEU A 263 30.33 28.44 0.17
CA LEU A 263 31.65 28.00 -0.26
C LEU A 263 32.48 29.26 -0.48
N GLU A 264 33.52 29.49 0.33
CA GLU A 264 34.48 30.54 0.00
C GLU A 264 35.14 30.19 -1.35
N ASN A 265 34.89 31.03 -2.35
CA ASN A 265 35.71 31.07 -3.54
C ASN A 265 37.08 31.57 -3.11
N ALA A 266 38.10 30.72 -3.22
CA ALA A 266 39.49 31.16 -3.26
C ALA A 266 39.70 31.94 -4.57
N GLY A 267 39.22 33.19 -4.58
CA GLY A 267 39.18 34.06 -5.75
C GLY A 267 38.95 35.48 -5.29
N GLY A 268 40.01 36.11 -4.81
CA GLY A 268 39.97 37.48 -4.30
C GLY A 268 41.37 38.00 -4.01
N SER A 269 42.09 38.31 -5.10
CA SER A 269 43.33 39.11 -5.22
C SER A 269 44.61 38.58 -4.57
#